data_AF-A0A380DK74-F1
#
_entry.id   AF-A0A380DK74-F1
#
_cell.length_a   1.000
_cell.length_b   1.000
_cell.length_c   1.000
_cell.angle_alpha   90.00
_cell.angle_beta   90.00
_cell.angle_gamma   90.00
#
_symmetry.space_group_name_H-M   'P 1'
#
loop_
_entity.id
_entity.type
_entity.pdbx_description
1 polymer ?
#
loop_
_entity_poly.entity_id
_entity_poly.type
_entity_poly.pdbx_seq_one_letter_code
_entity_poly.pdbx_strand_id
1 'polypeptide(L)' 'MKERYLIIDGYNMIGQSPTLSAIAKENLEEARMQLIDAIANYNAVISDEIICVFDAYDQSGVEKRIHVSWC' A
#
# COMPACT_ATOMS: atom_id res chain seq x y z
N MET A 1 14.66 -19.87 -11.17
CA MET A 1 14.65 -19.07 -9.92
C MET A 1 13.19 -18.71 -9.64
N LYS A 2 12.73 -18.75 -8.38
CA LYS A 2 11.36 -18.33 -8.05
C LYS A 2 11.36 -16.82 -7.79
N GLU A 3 10.58 -16.10 -8.57
CA GLU A 3 10.24 -14.71 -8.27
C GLU A 3 9.42 -14.68 -6.97
N ARG A 4 9.79 -13.79 -6.06
CA ARG A 4 9.05 -13.57 -4.81
C ARG A 4 8.20 -12.32 -4.98
N TYR A 5 6.91 -12.52 -4.78
CA TYR A 5 5.92 -11.45 -4.82
C TYR A 5 5.35 -11.27 -3.42
N LEU A 6 5.34 -10.03 -2.93
CA LEU A 6 4.62 -9.64 -1.72
C LEU A 6 3.35 -8.89 -2.11
N ILE A 7 2.20 -9.43 -1.73
CA ILE A 7 0.90 -8.79 -1.98
C ILE A 7 0.44 -8.16 -0.67
N ILE A 8 0.09 -6.87 -0.72
CA ILE A 8 -0.31 -6.07 0.44
C ILE A 8 -1.73 -5.54 0.20
N ASP A 9 -2.61 -5.72 1.19
CA ASP A 9 -3.89 -5.04 1.26
C ASP A 9 -3.71 -3.68 1.95
N GLY A 10 -3.80 -2.61 1.17
CA GLY A 10 -3.46 -1.26 1.60
C GLY A 10 -4.35 -0.72 2.71
N TYR A 11 -5.67 -0.93 2.64
CA TYR A 11 -6.59 -0.38 3.64
C TYR A 11 -6.54 -1.16 4.94
N ASN A 12 -6.41 -2.49 4.86
CA ASN A 12 -6.19 -3.29 6.05
C ASN A 12 -4.88 -2.90 6.75
N MET A 13 -3.81 -2.64 6.00
CA MET A 13 -2.53 -2.25 6.58
C MET A 13 -2.56 -0.85 7.21
N ILE A 14 -3.25 0.12 6.58
CA ILE A 14 -3.51 1.44 7.16
C ILE A 14 -4.29 1.31 8.48
N GLY A 15 -5.35 0.49 8.49
CA GLY A 15 -6.21 0.30 9.65
C GLY A 15 -5.50 -0.36 10.85
N GLN A 16 -4.54 -1.26 10.59
CA GLN A 16 -3.79 -1.95 11.64
C GLN A 16 -2.61 -1.16 12.21
N SER A 17 -2.08 -0.18 11.47
CA SER A 17 -1.00 0.69 11.93
C SER A 17 -1.57 1.84 12.79
N PRO A 18 -1.17 1.99 14.07
CA PRO A 18 -1.67 3.08 14.90
C PRO A 18 -1.41 4.47 14.31
N THR A 19 -0.26 4.66 13.67
CA THR A 19 0.14 5.93 13.05
C THR A 19 -0.67 6.20 11.78
N LEU A 20 -0.74 5.24 10.86
CA LEU A 20 -1.46 5.43 9.60
C LEU A 20 -2.97 5.50 9.82
N SER A 21 -3.50 4.74 10.78
CA SER A 21 -4.91 4.81 11.18
C SER A 21 -5.27 6.18 11.74
N ALA A 22 -4.38 6.81 12.52
CA ALA A 22 -4.60 8.17 13.00
C ALA A 22 -4.66 9.17 11.84
N ILE A 23 -3.72 9.08 10.89
CA ILE A 23 -3.69 9.94 9.69
C ILE A 23 -4.93 9.69 8.83
N ALA A 24 -5.33 8.43 8.63
CA ALA A 24 -6.46 8.06 7.78
C ALA A 24 -7.81 8.58 8.30
N LYS A 25 -7.94 8.81 9.62
CA LYS A 25 -9.12 9.44 10.21
C LYS A 25 -9.27 10.90 9.80
N GLU A 26 -8.16 11.59 9.52
CA GLU A 26 -8.15 12.98 9.07
C GLU A 26 -8.09 13.07 7.54
N ASN A 27 -7.26 12.25 6.91
CA ASN A 27 -7.02 12.22 5.47
C ASN A 27 -6.58 10.82 5.00
N LEU A 28 -7.51 10.08 4.39
CA LEU A 28 -7.26 8.74 3.89
C LEU A 28 -6.22 8.71 2.76
N GLU A 29 -6.23 9.71 1.87
CA GLU A 29 -5.26 9.77 0.76
C GLU A 29 -3.83 10.02 1.26
N GLU A 30 -3.67 10.82 2.31
CA GLU A 30 -2.36 11.02 2.94
C GLU A 30 -1.83 9.73 3.58
N ALA A 31 -2.69 8.97 4.27
CA ALA A 31 -2.30 7.67 4.81
C ALA A 31 -1.90 6.68 3.71
N ARG A 32 -2.55 6.73 2.54
CA ARG A 32 -2.17 5.92 1.37
C ARG A 32 -0.79 6.30 0.85
N MET A 33 -0.51 7.59 0.71
CA MET A 33 0.80 8.08 0.28
C MET A 33 1.90 7.64 1.24
N GLN A 34 1.70 7.82 2.55
CA GLN A 34 2.68 7.39 3.56
C GLN A 34 2.90 5.87 3.57
N LEU A 35 1.85 5.08 3.31
CA LEU A 35 1.99 3.63 3.17
C LEU A 35 2.85 3.26 1.95
N ILE A 36 2.62 3.91 0.80
CA ILE A 36 3.40 3.69 -0.42
C ILE A 36 4.87 4.04 -0.20
N ASP A 37 5.14 5.18 0.46
CA ASP A 37 6.51 5.60 0.79
C ASP A 37 7.20 4.60 1.72
N ALA A 38 6.50 4.09 2.73
CA ALA A 38 7.03 3.06 3.61
C ALA A 38 7.37 1.75 2.86
N ILE A 39 6.50 1.33 1.94
CA ILE A 39 6.73 0.16 1.08
C ILE A 39 7.92 0.38 0.14
N ALA A 40 8.05 1.57 -0.46
CA ALA A 40 9.18 1.92 -1.32
C ALA A 40 10.51 1.86 -0.57
N ASN A 41 10.55 2.43 0.65
CA ASN A 41 11.73 2.38 1.52
C ASN A 41 12.10 0.94 1.91
N TYR A 42 11.11 0.09 2.18
CA TYR A 42 11.34 -1.33 2.46
C TYR A 42 11.86 -2.07 1.22
N ASN A 43 11.29 -1.80 0.04
CA ASN A 43 11.71 -2.46 -1.19
C ASN A 43 13.15 -2.10 -1.60
N ALA A 44 13.59 -0.88 -1.34
CA ALA A 44 14.97 -0.46 -1.57
C ALA A 44 16.01 -1.34 -0.83
N VAL A 45 15.60 -2.04 0.24
CA VAL A 45 16.47 -2.93 1.02
C VAL A 45 16.38 -4.38 0.57
N ILE A 46 15.21 -4.85 0.13
CA ILE A 46 14.93 -6.28 -0.08
C ILE A 46 14.90 -6.67 -1.57
N SER A 47 14.65 -5.70 -2.47
CA SER A 47 14.57 -5.88 -3.93
C SER A 47 13.60 -6.98 -4.38
N ASP A 48 12.46 -7.12 -3.69
CA ASP A 48 11.39 -8.05 -4.06
C ASP A 48 10.31 -7.30 -4.87
N GLU A 49 9.51 -8.03 -5.68
CA GLU A 49 8.34 -7.41 -6.30
C GLU A 49 7.21 -7.26 -5.27
N ILE A 50 6.75 -6.02 -5.06
CA ILE A 50 5.68 -5.71 -4.11
C ILE A 50 4.48 -5.11 -4.84
N ILE A 51 3.32 -5.74 -4.66
CA ILE A 51 2.04 -5.28 -5.22
C ILE A 51 1.15 -4.85 -4.06
N CYS A 52 0.88 -3.55 -3.96
CA CYS A 52 -0.04 -2.99 -2.97
C CYS A 52 -1.40 -2.71 -3.62
N VAL A 53 -2.46 -3.35 -3.13
CA VAL A 53 -3.82 -3.22 -3.64
C VAL A 53 -4.64 -2.34 -2.71
N PHE A 54 -5.27 -1.32 -3.27
CA PHE A 54 -6.22 -0.47 -2.58
C PHE A 54 -7.62 -0.77 -3.14
N ASP A 55 -8.41 -1.53 -2.38
CA ASP A 55 -9.83 -1.80 -2.61
C ASP A 55 -10.66 -0.50 -2.69
N ALA A 56 -11.75 -0.45 -3.45
CA ALA A 56 -12.58 0.75 -3.51
C ALA A 56 -13.45 0.91 -2.24
N TYR A 57 -12.86 1.41 -1.16
CA TYR A 57 -13.52 1.46 0.16
C TYR A 57 -14.76 2.38 0.26
N ASP A 58 -15.11 3.23 -0.73
CA ASP A 58 -16.36 4.03 -0.66
C ASP A 58 -16.93 4.60 -1.98
N GLN A 59 -16.54 4.14 -3.17
CA GLN A 59 -17.21 4.62 -4.39
C GLN A 59 -17.33 3.52 -5.43
N SER A 60 -18.57 3.07 -5.65
CA SER A 60 -19.08 2.52 -6.91
C SER A 60 -18.00 2.04 -7.90
N GLY A 61 -17.44 0.86 -7.64
CA GLY A 61 -17.02 -0.08 -8.68
C GLY A 61 -15.74 0.20 -9.47
N VAL A 62 -14.69 0.81 -8.91
CA VAL A 62 -13.37 0.86 -9.58
C VAL A 62 -12.25 0.31 -8.70
N GLU A 63 -11.94 -0.98 -8.87
CA GLU A 63 -10.74 -1.60 -8.30
C GLU A 63 -9.49 -0.91 -8.88
N LYS A 64 -8.71 -0.24 -8.03
CA LYS A 64 -7.42 0.38 -8.43
C LYS A 64 -6.27 -0.53 -8.02
N ARG A 65 -5.77 -1.32 -8.98
CA ARG A 65 -4.49 -2.02 -8.84
C ARG A 65 -3.36 -1.04 -9.13
N ILE A 66 -2.56 -0.74 -8.12
CA ILE A 66 -1.31 0.01 -8.29
C ILE A 66 -0.19 -1.02 -8.37
N HIS A 67 0.41 -1.14 -9.55
CA HIS A 67 1.66 -1.89 -9.69
C HIS A 67 2.80 -0.94 -9.40
N VAL A 68 3.55 -1.23 -8.34
CA VAL A 68 4.68 -0.40 -7.92
C VAL A 68 5.96 -1.06 -8.42
N SER A 69 6.36 -0.70 -9.65
CA SER A 69 7.64 -1.11 -10.22
C SER A 69 8.67 -0.02 -9.94
N TRP A 70 9.68 -0.34 -9.14
CA TRP A 70 10.83 0.52 -8.90
C TRP A 70 12.02 -0.05 -9.68
N CYS A 71 12.66 0.82 -10.48
CA CYS A 71 13.76 0.52 -11.40
C CYS A 71 15.01 -0.03 -10.69
#